data_AF-A0A0N0PFT8-F1
#
_entry.id   AF-A0A0N0PFT8-F1
#
_cell.length_a   1.000
_cell.length_b   1.000
_cell.length_c   1.000
_cell.angle_alpha   90.00
_cell.angle_beta   90.00
_cell.angle_gamma   90.00
#
_symmetry.space_group_name_H-M   'P 1'
#
loop_
_entity.id
_entity.type
_entity.pdbx_description
1 polymer ?
#
loop_
_entity_poly.entity_id
_entity_poly.type
_entity_poly.pdbx_seq_one_letter_code
_entity_poly.pdbx_strand_id
1 'polypeptide(L)' 'MHWRNLEPIDPSLPVLAPGDKERNNREATLKRGTITYPQGQIDCYYRMAKKIGIKPLTVM' A
#
# COMPACT_ATOMS: atom_id res chain seq x y z
N MET A 1 -16.27 10.50 16.50
CA MET A 1 -16.34 9.01 16.57
C MET A 1 -17.76 8.47 16.30
N HIS A 2 -18.66 9.23 15.66
CA HIS A 2 -20.07 8.82 15.59
C HIS A 2 -20.34 7.72 14.55
N TRP A 3 -19.63 7.75 13.42
CA TRP A 3 -19.88 6.82 12.31
C TRP A 3 -19.30 5.42 12.52
N ARG A 4 -18.26 5.28 13.35
CA ARG A 4 -17.61 3.97 13.62
C ARG A 4 -18.48 3.01 14.44
N ASN A 5 -19.54 3.50 15.06
CA ASN A 5 -20.46 2.73 15.90
C ASN A 5 -21.75 2.31 15.16
N LEU A 6 -21.82 2.55 13.85
CA LEU A 6 -22.95 2.12 13.03
C LEU A 6 -22.83 0.63 12.68
N GLU A 7 -23.97 -0.01 12.46
CA GLU A 7 -24.02 -1.38 11.92
C GLU A 7 -23.42 -1.40 10.50
N PRO A 8 -22.41 -2.26 10.22
CA PRO A 8 -21.87 -2.40 8.88
C PRO A 8 -22.84 -3.14 7.97
N ILE A 9 -22.85 -2.79 6.68
CA ILE A 9 -23.67 -3.47 5.67
C ILE A 9 -23.28 -4.95 5.54
N ASP A 10 -21.98 -5.24 5.66
CA ASP A 10 -21.45 -6.59 5.79
C ASP A 10 -20.99 -6.81 7.24
N PRO A 11 -21.68 -7.65 8.03
CA PRO A 11 -21.32 -7.94 9.42
C PRO A 11 -19.91 -8.50 9.63
N SER A 12 -19.26 -9.00 8.57
CA SER A 12 -17.88 -9.50 8.64
C SER A 12 -16.82 -8.40 8.54
N LEU A 13 -17.22 -7.16 8.21
CA LEU A 13 -16.32 -6.05 7.97
C LEU A 13 -16.57 -4.90 8.96
N PRO A 14 -15.51 -4.23 9.46
CA PRO A 14 -15.68 -3.09 10.35
C PRO A 14 -16.11 -1.83 9.58
N VAL A 15 -16.79 -0.91 10.27
CA VAL A 15 -17.03 0.44 9.73
C VAL A 15 -15.73 1.24 9.79
N LEU A 16 -15.23 1.62 8.61
CA LEU A 16 -14.02 2.41 8.45
C LEU A 16 -14.38 3.89 8.29
N ALA A 17 -13.68 4.76 9.00
CA ALA A 17 -13.74 6.20 8.74
C ALA A 17 -12.58 6.64 7.81
N PRO A 18 -12.68 7.83 7.20
CA PRO A 18 -11.60 8.38 6.39
C PRO A 18 -10.26 8.38 7.15
N GLY A 19 -9.20 7.87 6.51
CA GLY A 19 -7.87 7.76 7.10
C GLY A 19 -7.56 6.42 7.79
N ASP A 20 -8.57 5.58 8.08
CA ASP A 20 -8.33 4.30 8.76
C ASP A 20 -7.54 3.32 7.88
N LYS A 21 -7.82 3.28 6.56
CA LYS A 21 -7.08 2.42 5.62
C LYS A 21 -5.62 2.84 5.50
N GLU A 22 -5.37 4.15 5.44
CA GLU A 22 -4.03 4.72 5.34
C GLU A 22 -3.23 4.45 6.63
N ARG A 23 -3.87 4.57 7.80
CA ARG A 23 -3.24 4.23 9.08
C ARG A 23 -2.86 2.74 9.15
N ASN A 24 -3.77 1.84 8.76
CA ASN A 24 -3.50 0.40 8.72
C ASN A 24 -2.35 0.07 7.75
N ASN A 25 -2.36 0.67 6.55
CA ASN A 25 -1.29 0.48 5.56
C ASN A 25 0.06 1.01 6.06
N ARG A 26 0.07 2.15 6.74
CA ARG A 26 1.28 2.72 7.36
C ARG A 26 1.83 1.77 8.43
N GLU A 27 0.99 1.28 9.33
CA GLU A 27 1.40 0.36 10.39
C GLU A 27 1.95 -0.95 9.82
N ALA A 28 1.29 -1.54 8.83
CA ALA A 28 1.77 -2.74 8.15
C ALA A 28 3.11 -2.52 7.43
N THR A 29 3.29 -1.35 6.81
CA THR A 29 4.55 -0.96 6.15
C THR A 29 5.67 -0.78 7.17
N LEU A 30 5.42 -0.07 8.27
CA LEU A 30 6.40 0.14 9.33
C LEU A 30 6.82 -1.18 9.97
N LYS A 31 5.87 -2.07 10.28
CA LYS A 31 6.15 -3.40 10.84
C LYS A 31 7.01 -4.25 9.93
N ARG A 32 6.78 -4.17 8.62
CA ARG A 32 7.52 -4.90 7.60
C ARG A 32 8.89 -4.28 7.28
N GLY A 33 9.08 -2.99 7.58
CA GLY A 33 10.30 -2.24 7.28
C GLY A 33 10.47 -1.85 5.81
N THR A 34 9.51 -2.16 4.94
CA THR A 34 9.55 -1.83 3.51
C THR A 34 8.14 -1.71 2.92
N ILE A 35 8.05 -1.12 1.73
CA ILE A 35 6.81 -1.00 0.93
C ILE A 35 6.69 -2.12 -0.11
N THR A 36 5.46 -2.41 -0.54
CA THR A 36 5.22 -3.36 -1.63
C THR A 36 5.22 -2.64 -2.96
N TYR A 37 5.95 -3.17 -3.94
CA TYR A 37 5.79 -2.81 -5.34
C TYR A 37 5.09 -3.94 -6.09
N PRO A 38 3.96 -3.68 -6.77
CA PRO A 38 3.42 -4.62 -7.73
C PRO A 38 4.44 -4.93 -8.83
N GLN A 39 4.44 -6.15 -9.37
CA GLN A 39 5.43 -6.58 -10.37
C GLN A 39 5.46 -5.65 -11.60
N GLY A 40 4.29 -5.23 -12.10
CA GLY A 40 4.21 -4.33 -13.25
C GLY A 40 4.88 -2.96 -13.01
N GLN A 41 4.94 -2.49 -11.77
CA GLN A 41 5.63 -1.25 -11.41
C GLN A 41 7.16 -1.46 -11.43
N ILE A 42 7.64 -2.59 -10.94
CA ILE A 42 9.06 -2.99 -11.00
C ILE A 42 9.52 -3.06 -12.47
N ASP A 43 8.73 -3.71 -13.32
CA ASP A 43 9.03 -3.85 -14.75
C ASP A 43 9.09 -2.50 -15.47
N CYS A 44 8.17 -1.59 -15.13
CA CYS A 44 8.16 -0.23 -15.66
C CYS A 44 9.43 0.53 -15.28
N TYR A 45 9.82 0.48 -14.00
CA TYR A 45 11.04 1.12 -13.50
C TYR A 45 12.30 0.54 -14.13
N TYR A 46 12.34 -0.77 -14.32
CA TYR A 46 13.46 -1.43 -14.99
C TYR A 46 13.62 -0.98 -16.45
N ARG A 47 12.52 -0.92 -17.21
CA ARG A 47 12.54 -0.43 -18.60
C ARG A 47 12.99 1.03 -18.67
N MET A 48 12.50 1.86 -17.76
CA MET A 48 12.89 3.27 -17.67
C MET A 48 14.38 3.41 -17.34
N ALA A 49 14.87 2.70 -16.33
CA ALA A 49 16.27 2.73 -15.91
C ALA A 49 17.23 2.35 -17.05
N LYS A 50 16.88 1.30 -17.82
CA LYS A 50 17.63 0.94 -19.05
C LYS A 50 17.61 2.04 -20.10
N LYS A 51 16.47 2.68 -20.33
CA LYS A 51 16.32 3.72 -21.35
C LYS A 51 17.20 4.95 -21.07
N ILE A 52 17.34 5.33 -19.81
CA ILE A 52 18.10 6.53 -19.40
C ILE A 52 19.50 6.21 -18.86
N GLY A 53 19.91 4.93 -18.86
CA GLY A 53 21.26 4.51 -18.48
C GLY A 53 21.57 4.57 -16.98
N ILE A 54 20.58 4.42 -16.10
CA ILE A 54 20.79 4.41 -14.63
C ILE A 54 20.65 3.00 -14.04
N LYS A 55 21.16 2.82 -12.82
CA LYS A 55 21.00 1.57 -12.07
C LYS A 55 19.52 1.29 -11.77
N PRO A 56 18.97 0.13 -12.16
CA PRO A 56 17.58 -0.22 -11.87
C PRO A 56 17.31 -0.44 -10.38
N LEU A 57 16.06 -0.17 -9.97
CA LEU A 57 15.57 -0.56 -8.64
C LEU A 57 15.69 -2.08 -8.47
N THR A 58 16.27 -2.51 -7.35
CA THR A 58 16.36 -3.91 -6.96
C THR A 58 15.51 -4.11 -5.72
N VAL A 59 14.58 -5.06 -5.76
CA VAL A 59 13.74 -5.43 -4.61
C VAL A 59 14.39 -6.63 -3.94
N MET A 60 14.55 -6.60 -2.62
CA MET A 60 15.02 -7.74 -1.82
C MET A 60 13.90 -8.77 -1.60
#